data_AF-A0AB33K5D3-F1
#
_entry.id   AF-A0AB33K5D3-F1
#
_cell.length_a   1.000
_cell.length_b   1.000
_cell.length_c   1.000
_cell.angle_alpha   90.00
_cell.angle_beta   90.00
_cell.angle_gamma   90.00
#
_symmetry.space_group_name_H-M   'P 1'
#
loop_
_entity.id
_entity.type
_entity.pdbx_description
1 polymer ?
#
loop_
_entity_poly.entity_id
_entity_poly.type
_entity_poly.pdbx_seq_one_letter_code
_entity_poly.pdbx_strand_id
1 'polypeptide(L)'
;MHGGALVPGGVWSVVIDPGLRSVRCTAISCPGPGPVGPGSVLREVAVRHLGSHAGPERLPGHLRTCACGQSGCRWHGRHRGCDGEVLLVLFHRHGARTWLLADMCAGCARAVPGAAPVDLPEHPAPQPLPEGRSKVRRRGGGEARSSEVRRHAVKAALGYTAASLPEHISGEARLLAVLCVLRIRPGGHIPVPTGWLRSLQLPSPENALTELLTCDSGFTTAENHKQVVVATELASSWRPRAGHRAQALTTDPALRGHSPAARLAALTIAAWCEPGEARCRIDPESTARSCGQSTEDLLHTLTAMHASRWLRHFEQEPCGLLRCAPNQPRLL
;
A
#
# COMPACT_ATOMS: atom_id res chain seq x y z
N MET A 1 -3.34 -8.42 -23.98
CA MET A 1 -2.04 -8.24 -23.30
C MET A 1 -1.84 -6.75 -23.01
N HIS A 2 -1.14 -6.43 -21.92
CA HIS A 2 -0.86 -5.11 -21.33
C HIS A 2 -1.76 -4.68 -20.16
N GLY A 3 -1.62 -5.37 -19.03
CA GLY A 3 -1.98 -4.91 -17.67
C GLY A 3 -0.83 -4.06 -17.11
N GLY A 4 -1.16 -2.89 -16.56
CA GLY A 4 -0.20 -1.87 -16.17
C GLY A 4 -0.12 -1.75 -14.66
N ALA A 5 0.96 -2.26 -14.09
CA ALA A 5 1.91 -1.38 -13.41
C ALA A 5 1.47 -0.36 -12.33
N LEU A 6 0.50 -0.58 -11.41
CA LEU A 6 0.34 0.27 -10.21
C LEU A 6 1.54 0.05 -9.25
N VAL A 7 2.58 0.84 -9.47
CA VAL A 7 3.79 0.95 -8.63
C VAL A 7 3.52 1.92 -7.47
N PRO A 8 4.03 1.67 -6.28
CA PRO A 8 3.87 2.58 -5.14
C PRO A 8 4.82 3.76 -5.22
N GLY A 9 4.35 4.76 -5.93
CA GLY A 9 4.22 6.11 -5.39
C GLY A 9 2.72 6.36 -5.21
N GLY A 10 2.33 7.13 -4.18
CA GLY A 10 0.93 7.34 -3.83
C GLY A 10 0.11 7.86 -5.01
N VAL A 11 -0.77 7.03 -5.57
CA VAL A 11 -1.74 7.44 -6.58
C VAL A 11 -3.05 7.72 -5.86
N TRP A 12 -3.35 8.99 -5.63
CA TRP A 12 -4.62 9.44 -5.07
C TRP A 12 -5.56 9.80 -6.22
N SER A 13 -6.85 9.48 -6.11
CA SER A 13 -7.79 9.77 -7.17
C SER A 13 -9.04 10.50 -6.70
N VAL A 14 -9.54 11.38 -7.57
CA VAL A 14 -10.79 12.11 -7.41
C VAL A 14 -11.55 12.06 -8.72
N VAL A 15 -12.87 11.93 -8.63
CA VAL A 15 -13.79 12.12 -9.73
C VAL A 15 -14.27 13.56 -9.68
N ILE A 16 -14.02 14.33 -10.74
CA ILE A 16 -14.54 15.70 -10.88
C ILE A 16 -15.75 15.62 -11.80
N ASP A 17 -16.91 16.06 -11.33
CA ASP A 17 -18.11 16.19 -12.14
C ASP A 17 -18.39 17.69 -12.41
N PRO A 18 -18.09 18.19 -13.62
CA PRO A 18 -18.31 19.59 -13.97
C PRO A 18 -19.80 19.98 -13.98
N GLY A 19 -20.68 19.04 -14.36
CA GLY A 19 -22.12 19.30 -14.46
C GLY A 19 -22.79 19.40 -13.10
N LEU A 20 -22.31 18.63 -12.12
CA LEU A 20 -22.78 18.67 -10.74
C LEU A 20 -21.94 19.58 -9.82
N ARG A 21 -20.94 20.29 -10.38
CA ARG A 21 -19.94 21.08 -9.65
C ARG A 21 -19.42 20.37 -8.39
N SER A 22 -19.12 19.08 -8.51
CA SER A 22 -18.72 18.26 -7.37
C SER A 22 -17.37 17.59 -7.60
N VAL A 23 -16.64 17.38 -6.51
CA VAL A 23 -15.41 16.61 -6.48
C VAL A 23 -15.64 15.48 -5.48
N ARG A 24 -15.46 14.23 -5.92
CA ARG A 24 -15.57 13.05 -5.06
C ARG A 24 -14.22 12.37 -4.98
N CYS A 25 -13.64 12.32 -3.79
CA CYS A 25 -12.47 11.50 -3.56
C CYS A 25 -12.87 10.03 -3.48
N THR A 26 -12.04 9.17 -4.06
CA THR A 26 -12.23 7.72 -4.02
C THR A 26 -11.59 7.08 -2.78
N ALA A 27 -10.85 7.86 -1.98
CA ALA A 27 -10.27 7.41 -0.71
C ALA A 27 -11.39 7.19 0.32
N ILE A 28 -11.38 6.02 0.95
CA ILE A 28 -12.49 5.50 1.77
C ILE A 28 -12.73 6.30 3.06
N SER A 29 -11.73 7.01 3.57
CA SER A 29 -11.86 7.87 4.77
C SER A 29 -11.96 9.35 4.44
N CYS A 30 -12.21 9.66 3.17
CA CYS A 30 -12.33 11.02 2.75
C CYS A 30 -13.76 11.55 2.99
N PRO A 31 -13.97 12.58 3.82
CA PRO A 31 -15.27 13.23 3.97
C PRO A 31 -15.74 13.98 2.69
N GLY A 32 -15.00 13.85 1.59
CA GLY A 32 -15.08 14.69 0.41
C GLY A 32 -14.44 16.06 0.66
N PRO A 33 -14.07 16.79 -0.39
CA PRO A 33 -13.97 18.24 -0.26
C PRO A 33 -15.36 18.76 0.14
N GLY A 34 -15.41 19.64 1.16
CA GLY A 34 -16.65 20.31 1.56
C GLY A 34 -17.32 21.02 0.37
N PRO A 35 -18.60 21.43 0.50
CA PRO A 35 -19.38 21.98 -0.59
C PRO A 35 -18.63 23.12 -1.31
N VAL A 36 -18.55 23.01 -2.64
CA VAL A 36 -17.83 23.97 -3.48
C VAL A 36 -18.63 25.27 -3.52
N GLY A 37 -18.16 26.29 -2.83
CA GLY A 37 -18.81 27.59 -2.78
C GLY A 37 -18.93 28.24 -4.18
N PRO A 38 -19.93 29.12 -4.39
CA PRO A 38 -20.00 29.93 -5.60
C PRO A 38 -18.70 30.74 -5.76
N GLY A 39 -18.12 30.73 -6.96
CA GLY A 39 -16.82 31.36 -7.26
C GLY A 39 -15.57 30.48 -7.12
N SER A 40 -15.66 29.29 -6.51
CA SER A 40 -14.50 28.37 -6.42
C SER A 40 -14.25 27.63 -7.74
N VAL A 41 -12.99 27.54 -8.16
CA VAL A 41 -12.55 26.72 -9.30
C VAL A 41 -12.48 25.26 -8.85
N LEU A 42 -13.32 24.39 -9.43
CA LEU A 42 -13.41 22.95 -9.07
C LEU A 42 -12.05 22.24 -9.08
N ARG A 43 -11.19 22.63 -10.01
CA ARG A 43 -9.83 22.12 -10.14
C ARG A 43 -8.98 22.41 -8.90
N GLU A 44 -9.02 23.64 -8.37
CA GLU A 44 -8.25 24.02 -7.18
C GLU A 44 -8.75 23.30 -5.93
N VAL A 45 -10.06 23.10 -5.81
CA VAL A 45 -10.65 22.31 -4.72
C VAL A 45 -10.18 20.86 -4.80
N ALA A 46 -10.20 20.26 -5.99
CA ALA A 46 -9.71 18.90 -6.19
C ALA A 46 -8.21 18.76 -5.89
N VAL A 47 -7.38 19.70 -6.37
CA VAL A 47 -5.93 19.74 -6.10
C VAL A 47 -5.64 19.84 -4.61
N ARG A 48 -6.24 20.82 -3.92
CA ARG A 48 -6.06 21.03 -2.48
C ARG A 48 -6.50 19.82 -1.67
N HIS A 49 -7.61 19.23 -2.07
CA HIS A 49 -8.17 18.06 -1.44
C HIS A 49 -7.28 16.82 -1.60
N LEU A 50 -6.83 16.52 -2.82
CA LEU A 50 -5.85 15.46 -3.07
C LEU A 50 -4.54 15.74 -2.32
N GLY A 51 -4.13 17.01 -2.24
CA GLY A 51 -2.98 17.45 -1.48
C GLY A 51 -3.05 17.12 0.01
N SER A 52 -4.25 17.18 0.60
CA SER A 52 -4.46 16.80 2.01
C SER A 52 -4.25 15.30 2.28
N HIS A 53 -4.44 14.45 1.25
CA HIS A 53 -4.11 13.02 1.33
C HIS A 53 -2.64 12.76 1.04
N ALA A 54 -2.12 13.46 0.02
CA ALA A 54 -0.74 13.31 -0.40
C ALA A 54 0.27 13.82 0.62
N GLY A 55 -0.08 14.82 1.45
CA GLY A 55 0.83 15.41 2.44
C GLY A 55 1.27 14.44 3.54
N PRO A 56 0.35 13.84 4.32
CA PRO A 56 0.67 12.90 5.40
C PRO A 56 1.28 11.58 4.91
N GLU A 57 0.92 11.16 3.69
CA GLU A 57 1.38 9.92 3.06
C GLU A 57 2.58 10.14 2.12
N ARG A 58 3.12 11.37 2.04
CA ARG A 58 4.24 11.69 1.17
C ARG A 58 5.49 11.00 1.69
N LEU A 59 6.05 10.11 0.88
CA LEU A 59 7.38 9.59 1.15
C LEU A 59 8.41 10.73 1.08
N PRO A 60 9.48 10.69 1.91
CA PRO A 60 10.64 11.56 1.75
C PRO A 60 11.15 11.55 0.30
N GLY A 61 11.64 12.67 -0.21
CA GLY A 61 12.01 12.83 -1.63
C GLY A 61 12.92 11.74 -2.20
N HIS A 62 13.86 11.22 -1.39
CA HIS A 62 14.78 10.14 -1.78
C HIS A 62 14.13 8.74 -1.82
N LEU A 63 12.93 8.57 -1.25
CA LEU A 63 12.13 7.35 -1.29
C LEU A 63 10.96 7.43 -2.29
N ARG A 64 10.74 8.60 -2.91
CA ARG A 64 9.70 8.76 -3.92
C ARG A 64 10.19 8.11 -5.20
N THR A 65 9.50 7.06 -5.62
CA THR A 65 9.71 6.45 -6.92
C THR A 65 8.65 6.96 -7.88
N CYS A 66 8.99 7.02 -9.17
CA CYS A 66 7.98 7.37 -10.15
C CYS A 66 6.98 6.21 -10.29
N ALA A 67 5.70 6.50 -10.09
CA ALA A 67 4.64 5.53 -10.19
C ALA A 67 4.42 4.99 -11.63
N CYS A 68 5.19 5.47 -12.63
CA CYS A 68 5.20 4.95 -14.00
C CYS A 68 5.62 3.47 -14.06
N GLY A 69 6.53 3.06 -13.16
CA GLY A 69 7.04 1.71 -13.05
C GLY A 69 7.94 1.16 -14.18
N GLN A 70 8.07 1.87 -15.31
CA GLN A 70 8.83 1.51 -16.52
C GLN A 70 8.39 0.23 -17.27
N SER A 71 8.37 0.34 -18.60
CA SER A 71 7.84 -0.61 -19.62
C SER A 71 6.32 -0.86 -19.57
N GLY A 72 5.58 -0.26 -20.50
CA GLY A 72 4.14 -0.52 -20.67
C GLY A 72 3.20 0.29 -19.78
N CYS A 73 3.67 1.39 -19.19
CA CYS A 73 2.83 2.30 -18.41
C CYS A 73 1.65 2.81 -19.26
N ARG A 74 0.43 2.71 -18.72
CA ARG A 74 -0.81 3.11 -19.41
C ARG A 74 -1.08 4.62 -19.36
N TRP A 75 -0.27 5.40 -18.64
CA TRP A 75 -0.48 6.84 -18.48
C TRP A 75 0.10 7.66 -19.65
N HIS A 76 1.16 7.16 -20.29
CA HIS A 76 1.84 7.84 -21.39
C HIS A 76 2.32 6.85 -22.44
N GLY A 77 2.62 7.34 -23.63
CA GLY A 77 3.25 6.55 -24.70
C GLY A 77 4.68 6.11 -24.35
N ARG A 78 5.34 5.42 -25.29
CA ARG A 78 6.78 5.10 -25.15
C ARG A 78 7.58 6.39 -25.03
N HIS A 79 8.43 6.47 -24.01
CA HIS A 79 9.42 7.53 -23.82
C HIS A 79 10.74 6.90 -23.38
N ARG A 80 11.82 7.69 -23.33
CA ARG A 80 13.21 7.23 -23.12
C ARG A 80 13.53 6.67 -21.73
N GLY A 81 12.54 6.54 -20.87
CA GLY A 81 12.72 6.03 -19.51
C GLY A 81 12.30 7.01 -18.42
N CYS A 82 12.14 6.50 -17.20
CA CYS A 82 11.74 7.25 -16.02
C CYS A 82 13.01 7.99 -15.55
N ASP A 83 13.05 9.31 -15.72
CA ASP A 83 14.22 10.17 -15.50
C ASP A 83 13.81 11.54 -14.95
N GLY A 84 14.70 12.16 -14.18
CA GLY A 84 14.53 13.44 -13.50
C GLY A 84 13.86 13.34 -12.12
N GLU A 85 13.70 14.49 -11.49
CA GLU A 85 13.10 14.62 -10.16
C GLU A 85 11.67 14.08 -10.12
N VAL A 86 11.32 13.40 -9.03
CA VAL A 86 9.96 12.91 -8.78
C VAL A 86 9.08 14.02 -8.25
N LEU A 87 8.22 14.51 -9.13
CA LEU A 87 7.23 15.54 -8.87
C LEU A 87 5.93 14.90 -8.40
N LEU A 88 5.09 15.69 -7.73
CA LEU A 88 3.69 15.32 -7.56
C LEU A 88 2.91 15.85 -8.76
N VAL A 89 2.22 14.99 -9.50
CA VAL A 89 1.63 15.34 -10.80
C VAL A 89 0.17 14.98 -10.82
N LEU A 90 -0.67 15.96 -11.16
CA LEU A 90 -2.09 15.77 -11.42
C LEU A 90 -2.31 15.56 -12.91
N PHE A 91 -3.01 14.49 -13.27
CA PHE A 91 -3.34 14.20 -14.66
C PHE A 91 -4.71 13.52 -14.79
N HIS A 92 -5.26 13.57 -15.99
CA HIS A 92 -6.56 12.98 -16.30
C HIS A 92 -6.40 11.57 -16.85
N ARG A 93 -7.16 10.60 -16.33
CA ARG A 93 -7.16 9.24 -16.88
C ARG A 93 -8.01 9.19 -18.15
N HIS A 94 -7.40 8.91 -19.30
CA HIS A 94 -8.12 8.76 -20.56
C HIS A 94 -9.30 7.76 -20.44
N GLY A 95 -10.49 8.19 -20.88
CA GLY A 95 -11.71 7.36 -20.88
C GLY A 95 -12.51 7.34 -19.57
N ALA A 96 -12.07 8.04 -18.52
CA ALA A 96 -12.80 8.14 -17.25
C ALA A 96 -12.96 9.60 -16.82
N ARG A 97 -13.97 9.95 -16.01
CA ARG A 97 -14.09 11.29 -15.36
C ARG A 97 -13.17 11.43 -14.13
N THR A 98 -12.03 10.74 -14.16
CA THR A 98 -11.18 10.53 -12.98
C THR A 98 -9.86 11.24 -13.17
N TRP A 99 -9.53 12.08 -12.20
CA TRP A 99 -8.24 12.74 -12.07
C TRP A 99 -7.40 12.01 -11.04
N LEU A 100 -6.12 11.82 -11.37
CA LEU A 100 -5.14 11.10 -10.58
C LEU A 100 -4.05 12.08 -10.16
N LEU A 101 -3.71 12.09 -8.87
CA LEU A 101 -2.52 12.72 -8.33
C LEU A 101 -1.52 11.61 -8.03
N ALA A 102 -0.34 11.64 -8.63
CA ALA A 102 0.68 10.61 -8.44
C ALA A 102 2.08 11.19 -8.35
N ASP A 103 2.97 10.45 -7.69
CA ASP A 103 4.40 10.68 -7.79
C ASP A 103 4.89 10.29 -9.20
N MET A 104 5.36 11.28 -9.98
CA MET A 104 5.86 11.07 -11.34
C MET A 104 7.17 11.81 -11.57
N CYS A 105 8.16 11.15 -12.18
CA CYS A 105 9.38 11.82 -12.60
C CYS A 105 9.08 12.88 -13.67
N ALA A 106 9.92 13.91 -13.77
CA ALA A 106 9.79 14.99 -14.74
C ALA A 106 9.73 14.48 -16.20
N GLY A 107 10.41 13.37 -16.52
CA GLY A 107 10.30 12.70 -17.81
C GLY A 107 8.90 12.16 -18.10
N CYS A 108 8.31 11.42 -17.17
CA CYS A 108 6.96 10.87 -17.31
C CYS A 108 5.88 11.96 -17.26
N ALA A 109 6.06 12.99 -16.42
CA ALA A 109 5.13 14.11 -16.32
C ALA A 109 4.95 14.80 -17.68
N ARG A 110 6.04 15.02 -18.42
CA ARG A 110 5.98 15.61 -19.78
C ARG A 110 5.36 14.68 -20.82
N ALA A 111 5.42 13.37 -20.60
CA ALA A 111 4.90 12.37 -21.53
C ALA A 111 3.39 12.14 -21.38
N VAL A 112 2.78 12.55 -20.26
CA VAL A 112 1.33 12.43 -20.03
C VAL A 112 0.61 13.69 -20.55
N PRO A 113 -0.30 13.56 -21.53
CA PRO A 113 -1.05 14.71 -22.04
C PRO A 113 -1.88 15.38 -20.94
N GLY A 114 -1.72 16.70 -20.77
CA GLY A 114 -2.48 17.48 -19.79
C GLY A 114 -2.08 17.23 -18.33
N ALA A 115 -0.97 16.54 -18.08
CA ALA A 115 -0.37 16.46 -16.76
C ALA A 115 0.16 17.83 -16.32
N ALA A 116 -0.06 18.15 -15.05
CA ALA A 116 0.42 19.37 -14.43
C ALA A 116 1.11 19.01 -13.10
N PRO A 117 2.37 19.43 -12.90
CA PRO A 117 2.98 19.41 -11.57
C PRO A 117 2.12 20.21 -10.59
N VAL A 118 1.99 19.68 -9.38
CA VAL A 118 1.27 20.33 -8.30
C VAL A 118 2.26 20.68 -7.20
N ASP A 119 2.38 21.97 -6.93
CA ASP A 119 3.08 22.46 -5.76
C ASP A 119 2.15 22.31 -4.56
N LEU A 120 2.42 21.32 -3.70
CA LEU A 120 1.83 21.29 -2.38
C LEU A 120 2.70 22.10 -1.43
N PRO A 121 2.11 22.90 -0.52
CA PRO A 121 2.88 23.50 0.55
C PRO A 121 3.61 22.38 1.29
N GLU A 122 4.93 22.49 1.34
CA GLU A 122 5.76 21.53 2.08
C GLU A 122 5.23 21.46 3.50
N HIS A 123 4.86 20.26 3.95
CA HIS A 123 4.71 20.06 5.38
C HIS A 123 6.09 20.33 5.98
N PRO A 124 6.19 21.25 6.95
CA PRO A 124 7.47 21.51 7.60
C PRO A 124 7.98 20.17 8.11
N ALA A 125 9.22 19.84 7.74
CA ALA A 125 9.91 18.68 8.28
C ALA A 125 9.69 18.68 9.81
N PRO A 126 9.36 17.53 10.43
CA PRO A 126 9.21 17.49 11.87
C PRO A 126 10.49 18.05 12.48
N GLN A 127 10.37 19.20 13.14
CA GLN A 127 11.52 19.89 13.72
C GLN A 127 12.22 18.92 14.68
N PRO A 128 13.55 18.80 14.64
CA PRO A 128 14.27 18.04 15.64
C PRO A 128 13.90 18.63 16.99
N LEU A 129 13.22 17.83 17.81
CA LEU A 129 12.88 18.21 19.18
C LEU A 129 14.18 18.61 19.88
N PRO A 130 14.20 19.73 20.63
CA PRO A 130 15.39 20.15 21.35
C PRO A 130 15.85 19.01 22.25
N GLU A 131 17.16 18.78 22.28
CA GLU A 131 17.86 17.77 23.08
C GLU A 131 17.77 18.09 24.58
N GLY A 132 16.56 18.22 25.10
CA GLY A 132 16.26 18.23 26.51
C GLY A 132 16.29 16.80 27.01
N ARG A 133 17.29 16.47 27.82
CA ARG A 133 17.44 15.21 28.55
C ARG A 133 16.28 14.98 29.52
N SER A 134 15.10 14.67 29.01
CA SER A 134 14.05 14.03 29.79
C SER A 134 14.21 12.54 29.60
N LYS A 135 14.63 11.84 30.66
CA LYS A 135 14.56 10.37 30.80
C LYS A 135 13.08 9.92 30.80
N VAL A 136 12.34 10.22 29.74
CA VAL A 136 11.09 9.52 29.46
C VAL A 136 11.52 8.11 29.10
N ARG A 137 11.26 7.18 30.02
CA ARG A 137 11.42 5.74 29.80
C ARG A 137 10.99 5.44 28.37
N ARG A 138 11.96 5.07 27.52
CA ARG A 138 11.73 4.60 26.14
C ARG A 138 10.85 3.36 26.23
N ARG A 139 9.53 3.53 26.33
CA ARG A 139 8.56 2.44 26.23
C ARG A 139 8.68 1.96 24.80
N GLY A 140 9.41 0.86 24.61
CA GLY A 140 9.63 0.23 23.33
C GLY A 140 8.30 0.07 22.59
N GLY A 141 8.33 0.28 21.27
CA GLY A 141 7.18 0.18 20.39
C GLY A 141 6.39 -1.11 20.67
N GLY A 142 5.29 -0.96 21.40
CA GLY A 142 4.34 -2.03 21.66
C GLY A 142 3.49 -2.28 20.42
N GLU A 143 2.78 -3.40 20.40
CA GLU A 143 1.76 -3.67 19.40
C GLU A 143 0.76 -2.49 19.35
N ALA A 144 0.34 -2.13 18.15
CA ALA A 144 -0.61 -1.07 17.91
C ALA A 144 -1.92 -1.33 18.68
N ARG A 145 -2.32 -0.34 19.48
CA ARG A 145 -3.39 -0.50 20.48
C ARG A 145 -4.79 -0.37 19.88
N SER A 146 -4.97 0.49 18.87
CA SER A 146 -6.24 0.63 18.15
C SER A 146 -6.25 -0.20 16.87
N SER A 147 -7.44 -0.59 16.42
CA SER A 147 -7.64 -1.25 15.12
C SER A 147 -7.26 -0.34 13.95
N GLU A 148 -7.51 0.97 14.07
CA GLU A 148 -7.13 1.96 13.06
C GLU A 148 -5.61 2.01 12.85
N VAL A 149 -4.84 2.14 13.93
CA VAL A 149 -3.38 2.21 13.86
C VAL A 149 -2.79 0.88 13.33
N ARG A 150 -3.42 -0.26 13.68
CA ARG A 150 -3.05 -1.57 13.13
C ARG A 150 -3.29 -1.65 11.62
N ARG A 151 -4.46 -1.22 11.15
CA ARG A 151 -4.78 -1.22 9.71
C ARG A 151 -3.89 -0.27 8.94
N HIS A 152 -3.61 0.92 9.47
CA HIS A 152 -2.67 1.85 8.83
C HIS A 152 -1.26 1.24 8.72
N ALA A 153 -0.77 0.56 9.76
CA ALA A 153 0.50 -0.17 9.70
C ALA A 153 0.48 -1.27 8.63
N VAL A 154 -0.61 -2.04 8.52
CA VAL A 154 -0.75 -3.08 7.48
C VAL A 154 -0.80 -2.46 6.08
N LYS A 155 -1.56 -1.38 5.87
CA LYS A 155 -1.61 -0.65 4.59
C LYS A 155 -0.22 -0.15 4.18
N ALA A 156 0.51 0.47 5.11
CA ALA A 156 1.85 0.97 4.85
C ALA A 156 2.85 -0.18 4.57
N ALA A 157 2.71 -1.34 5.22
CA ALA A 157 3.57 -2.49 4.96
C ALA A 157 3.29 -3.12 3.59
N LEU A 158 2.01 -3.22 3.21
CA LEU A 158 1.58 -3.66 1.88
C LEU A 158 2.09 -2.70 0.80
N GLY A 159 1.97 -1.39 1.02
CA GLY A 159 2.47 -0.37 0.10
C GLY A 159 3.99 -0.44 -0.08
N TYR A 160 4.74 -0.51 1.03
CA TYR A 160 6.20 -0.65 0.99
C TYR A 160 6.63 -1.93 0.26
N THR A 161 6.06 -3.08 0.60
CA THR A 161 6.46 -4.34 -0.04
C THR A 161 6.07 -4.42 -1.51
N ALA A 162 4.94 -3.82 -1.91
CA ALA A 162 4.63 -3.65 -3.33
C ALA A 162 5.65 -2.77 -4.06
N ALA A 163 6.41 -1.93 -3.34
CA ALA A 163 7.39 -0.97 -3.88
C ALA A 163 8.72 -1.62 -4.09
N SER A 164 9.16 -2.28 -3.04
CA SER A 164 10.51 -2.79 -2.92
C SER A 164 10.65 -4.16 -3.59
N LEU A 165 9.54 -4.89 -3.80
CA LEU A 165 9.59 -6.25 -4.33
C LEU A 165 9.23 -6.32 -5.82
N PRO A 166 10.13 -6.87 -6.66
CA PRO A 166 9.86 -7.14 -8.07
C PRO A 166 8.62 -7.99 -8.31
N GLU A 167 7.95 -7.83 -9.46
CA GLU A 167 6.70 -8.55 -9.77
C GLU A 167 6.84 -10.09 -9.76
N HIS A 168 8.03 -10.62 -10.05
CA HIS A 168 8.29 -12.07 -10.07
C HIS A 168 8.42 -12.71 -8.68
N ILE A 169 8.46 -11.91 -7.60
CA ILE A 169 8.54 -12.44 -6.23
C ILE A 169 7.25 -13.16 -5.88
N SER A 170 7.40 -14.40 -5.42
CA SER A 170 6.30 -15.28 -5.03
C SER A 170 5.41 -14.66 -3.94
N GLY A 171 4.14 -15.06 -3.94
CA GLY A 171 3.21 -14.65 -2.87
C GLY A 171 3.65 -15.10 -1.47
N GLU A 172 4.45 -16.16 -1.37
CA GLU A 172 5.02 -16.64 -0.11
C GLU A 172 6.08 -15.68 0.43
N ALA A 173 7.04 -15.31 -0.42
CA ALA A 173 8.04 -14.30 -0.12
C ALA A 173 7.40 -12.95 0.19
N ARG A 174 6.40 -12.50 -0.59
CA ARG A 174 5.65 -11.26 -0.33
C ARG A 174 4.96 -11.27 1.03
N LEU A 175 4.26 -12.36 1.37
CA LEU A 175 3.61 -12.50 2.68
C LEU A 175 4.63 -12.43 3.82
N LEU A 176 5.76 -13.14 3.66
CA LEU A 176 6.85 -13.09 4.62
C LEU A 176 7.40 -11.67 4.79
N ALA A 177 7.65 -10.95 3.69
CA ALA A 177 8.13 -9.58 3.70
C ALA A 177 7.18 -8.62 4.44
N VAL A 178 5.87 -8.71 4.19
CA VAL A 178 4.87 -7.88 4.88
C VAL A 178 4.88 -8.14 6.38
N LEU A 179 4.91 -9.42 6.78
CA LEU A 179 4.93 -9.79 8.19
C LEU A 179 6.25 -9.42 8.88
N CYS A 180 7.35 -9.39 8.14
CA CYS A 180 8.65 -8.87 8.55
C CYS A 180 8.59 -7.36 8.81
N VAL A 181 8.11 -6.57 7.84
CA VAL A 181 7.94 -5.12 7.96
C VAL A 181 7.08 -4.75 9.18
N LEU A 182 5.97 -5.46 9.38
CA LEU A 182 5.08 -5.26 10.52
C LEU A 182 5.69 -5.58 11.90
N ARG A 183 6.85 -6.25 11.92
CA ARG A 183 7.61 -6.63 13.12
C ARG A 183 8.87 -5.83 13.33
N ILE A 184 9.18 -4.89 12.43
CA ILE A 184 10.45 -4.16 12.45
C ILE A 184 10.67 -3.46 13.80
N ARG A 185 11.90 -3.55 14.30
CA ARG A 185 12.31 -2.84 15.50
C ARG A 185 12.80 -1.43 15.14
N PRO A 186 12.79 -0.46 16.07
CA PRO A 186 13.36 0.89 15.87
C PRO A 186 14.84 0.96 15.46
N GLY A 187 15.50 -0.16 15.18
CA GLY A 187 16.83 -0.23 14.59
C GLY A 187 16.83 -0.91 13.21
N GLY A 188 15.67 -1.06 12.56
CA GLY A 188 15.56 -1.73 11.25
C GLY A 188 15.66 -3.24 11.28
N HIS A 189 16.00 -3.83 12.43
CA HIS A 189 16.22 -5.26 12.59
C HIS A 189 14.94 -6.04 12.90
N ILE A 190 14.78 -7.17 12.23
CA ILE A 190 13.71 -8.15 12.47
C ILE A 190 14.36 -9.48 12.78
N PRO A 191 14.34 -9.95 14.04
CA PRO A 191 14.71 -11.33 14.29
C PRO A 191 13.69 -12.24 13.62
N VAL A 192 14.17 -13.22 12.86
CA VAL A 192 13.39 -14.28 12.24
C VAL A 192 13.71 -15.59 12.98
N PRO A 193 13.07 -15.89 14.12
CA PRO A 193 13.25 -17.19 14.77
C PRO A 193 12.73 -18.29 13.84
N THR A 194 13.43 -19.43 13.82
CA THR A 194 12.97 -20.63 13.10
C THR A 194 11.56 -21.06 13.52
N GLY A 195 11.23 -20.93 14.81
CA GLY A 195 9.88 -21.19 15.32
C GLY A 195 8.80 -20.24 14.78
N TRP A 196 9.17 -19.00 14.43
CA TRP A 196 8.25 -18.04 13.82
C TRP A 196 7.93 -18.42 12.38
N LEU A 197 8.93 -18.76 11.56
CA LEU A 197 8.70 -19.23 10.19
C LEU A 197 7.76 -20.44 10.14
N ARG A 198 7.95 -21.41 11.05
CA ARG A 198 7.03 -22.56 11.18
C ARG A 198 5.61 -22.13 11.55
N SER A 199 5.46 -21.15 12.43
CA SER A 199 4.15 -20.63 12.84
C SER A 199 3.42 -19.90 11.71
N LEU A 200 4.11 -19.45 10.66
CA LEU A 200 3.49 -18.86 9.48
C LEU A 200 2.83 -19.90 8.58
N GLN A 201 3.11 -21.19 8.76
CA GLN A 201 2.55 -22.29 7.95
C GLN A 201 2.72 -22.03 6.45
N LEU A 202 3.91 -21.56 6.07
CA LEU A 202 4.26 -21.41 4.67
C LEU A 202 4.71 -22.76 4.10
N PRO A 203 4.42 -23.08 2.83
CA PRO A 203 4.85 -24.33 2.21
C PRO A 203 6.37 -24.54 2.20
N SER A 204 7.16 -23.48 2.01
CA SER A 204 8.62 -23.54 1.87
C SER A 204 9.28 -22.27 2.42
N PRO A 205 9.20 -22.04 3.75
CA PRO A 205 9.59 -20.77 4.35
C PRO A 205 11.06 -20.41 4.14
N GLU A 206 11.94 -21.40 4.01
CA GLU A 206 13.36 -21.18 3.74
C GLU A 206 13.58 -20.71 2.30
N ASN A 207 12.85 -21.27 1.33
CA ASN A 207 12.91 -20.83 -0.06
C ASN A 207 12.37 -19.40 -0.20
N ALA A 208 11.27 -19.08 0.47
CA ALA A 208 10.70 -17.74 0.49
C ALA A 208 11.65 -16.71 1.13
N LEU A 209 12.37 -17.10 2.18
CA LEU A 209 13.39 -16.25 2.79
C LEU A 209 14.58 -16.04 1.84
N THR A 210 15.09 -17.11 1.21
CA THR A 210 16.17 -17.03 0.22
C THR A 210 15.78 -16.15 -0.97
N GLU A 211 14.56 -16.31 -1.49
CA GLU A 211 14.01 -15.48 -2.57
C GLU A 211 14.00 -14.00 -2.18
N LEU A 212 13.56 -13.66 -0.96
CA LEU A 212 13.60 -12.27 -0.49
C LEU A 212 15.02 -11.71 -0.38
N LEU A 213 15.96 -12.51 0.13
CA LEU A 213 17.33 -12.07 0.39
C LEU A 213 18.19 -11.99 -0.87
N THR A 214 17.85 -12.75 -1.90
CA THR A 214 18.55 -12.72 -3.20
C THR A 214 18.10 -11.56 -4.08
N CYS A 215 16.98 -10.93 -3.74
CA CYS A 215 16.46 -9.79 -4.47
C CYS A 215 16.92 -8.49 -3.85
N ASP A 216 17.34 -7.53 -4.68
CA ASP A 216 17.78 -6.18 -4.27
C ASP A 216 16.58 -5.34 -3.81
N SER A 217 16.01 -5.74 -2.68
CA SER A 217 14.73 -5.29 -2.14
C SER A 217 14.88 -4.55 -0.80
N GLY A 218 16.13 -4.29 -0.39
CA GLY A 218 16.46 -3.71 0.89
C GLY A 218 16.33 -4.65 2.08
N PHE A 219 16.11 -5.96 1.84
CA PHE A 219 16.11 -7.02 2.86
C PHE A 219 17.49 -7.70 2.88
N THR A 220 18.22 -7.64 3.99
CA THR A 220 19.53 -8.29 4.14
C THR A 220 19.67 -9.05 5.46
N THR A 221 20.59 -10.01 5.51
CA THR A 221 20.96 -10.74 6.73
C THR A 221 22.07 -10.02 7.50
N ALA A 222 21.92 -9.87 8.82
CA ALA A 222 23.03 -9.45 9.67
C ALA A 222 23.99 -10.61 10.02
N GLU A 223 25.29 -10.36 10.05
CA GLU A 223 26.38 -11.35 10.20
C GLU A 223 26.40 -12.17 11.51
N ASN A 224 25.53 -11.87 12.47
CA ASN A 224 25.55 -12.52 13.79
C ASN A 224 24.55 -13.67 13.93
N HIS A 225 24.82 -14.84 13.33
CA HIS A 225 24.24 -16.19 13.57
C HIS A 225 22.71 -16.35 13.84
N LYS A 226 21.93 -15.30 13.65
CA LYS A 226 20.49 -15.23 13.82
C LYS A 226 20.00 -14.59 12.53
N GLN A 227 19.10 -15.26 11.81
CA GLN A 227 18.46 -14.69 10.63
C GLN A 227 17.78 -13.37 11.04
N VAL A 228 18.47 -12.25 10.81
CA VAL A 228 17.97 -10.91 11.10
C VAL A 228 17.79 -10.25 9.75
N VAL A 229 16.54 -10.01 9.40
CA VAL A 229 16.20 -9.20 8.24
C VAL A 229 16.36 -7.74 8.63
N VAL A 230 17.19 -7.00 7.91
CA VAL A 230 17.31 -5.55 8.07
C VAL A 230 16.53 -4.88 6.94
N ALA A 231 15.63 -3.97 7.27
CA ALA A 231 15.06 -3.00 6.32
C ALA A 231 15.47 -1.60 6.80
N THR A 232 16.61 -1.13 6.29
CA THR A 232 17.30 0.08 6.74
C THR A 232 16.44 1.34 6.57
N GLU A 233 15.65 1.41 5.51
CA GLU A 233 14.78 2.55 5.20
C GLU A 233 13.62 2.75 6.18
N LEU A 234 13.22 1.68 6.87
CA LEU A 234 12.09 1.68 7.80
C LEU A 234 12.52 1.89 9.26
N ALA A 235 13.83 1.90 9.54
CA ALA A 235 14.38 1.91 10.90
C ALA A 235 14.02 3.18 11.71
N SER A 236 13.89 4.33 11.06
CA SER A 236 13.75 5.64 11.70
C SER A 236 12.30 6.18 11.75
N SER A 237 11.42 5.68 10.89
CA SER A 237 10.07 6.23 10.65
C SER A 237 8.93 5.31 11.11
N TRP A 238 9.17 4.00 11.24
CA TRP A 238 8.10 3.02 11.49
C TRP A 238 7.69 2.96 12.97
N ARG A 239 6.43 3.28 13.30
CA ARG A 239 5.97 3.41 14.69
C ARG A 239 4.87 2.46 15.17
N PRO A 240 3.99 1.87 14.33
CA PRO A 240 3.09 0.84 14.84
C PRO A 240 3.45 -0.57 14.35
N ARG A 241 3.62 -1.49 15.30
CA ARG A 241 3.72 -2.92 15.02
C ARG A 241 2.32 -3.52 15.00
N ALA A 242 1.96 -4.18 13.91
CA ALA A 242 0.74 -4.97 13.81
C ALA A 242 1.05 -6.44 13.49
N GLY A 243 2.30 -6.85 13.71
CA GLY A 243 2.80 -8.15 13.27
C GLY A 243 2.07 -9.32 13.94
N HIS A 244 1.71 -9.22 15.21
CA HIS A 244 1.00 -10.29 15.91
C HIS A 244 -0.42 -10.45 15.35
N ARG A 245 -1.14 -9.35 15.16
CA ARG A 245 -2.51 -9.39 14.63
C ARG A 245 -2.56 -9.79 13.16
N ALA A 246 -1.67 -9.25 12.33
CA ALA A 246 -1.57 -9.66 10.94
C ALA A 246 -1.20 -11.15 10.82
N GLN A 247 -0.28 -11.64 11.65
CA GLN A 247 0.01 -13.09 11.70
C GLN A 247 -1.23 -13.88 12.08
N ALA A 248 -1.91 -13.52 13.17
CA ALA A 248 -3.10 -14.24 13.64
C ALA A 248 -4.16 -14.36 12.55
N LEU A 249 -4.43 -13.27 11.82
CA LEU A 249 -5.32 -13.26 10.65
C LEU A 249 -4.84 -14.22 9.58
N THR A 250 -3.57 -14.13 9.17
CA THR A 250 -3.08 -14.98 8.08
C THR A 250 -3.11 -16.46 8.48
N THR A 251 -2.97 -16.79 9.77
CA THR A 251 -3.02 -18.17 10.27
C THR A 251 -4.43 -18.64 10.68
N ASP A 252 -5.46 -17.83 10.39
CA ASP A 252 -6.84 -18.16 10.72
C ASP A 252 -7.23 -19.52 10.09
N PRO A 253 -7.95 -20.39 10.83
CA PRO A 253 -8.37 -21.69 10.30
C PRO A 253 -9.12 -21.63 8.96
N ALA A 254 -9.93 -20.58 8.71
CA ALA A 254 -10.66 -20.38 7.46
C ALA A 254 -9.74 -20.02 6.28
N LEU A 255 -8.51 -19.59 6.56
CA LEU A 255 -7.47 -19.24 5.58
C LEU A 255 -6.34 -20.26 5.50
N ARG A 256 -6.30 -21.26 6.40
CA ARG A 256 -5.18 -22.20 6.53
C ARG A 256 -4.95 -23.07 5.29
N GLY A 257 -6.02 -23.47 4.60
CA GLY A 257 -5.95 -24.26 3.37
C GLY A 257 -5.70 -23.43 2.10
N HIS A 258 -5.59 -22.11 2.22
CA HIS A 258 -5.41 -21.22 1.10
C HIS A 258 -3.93 -20.92 0.86
N SER A 259 -3.60 -20.54 -0.38
CA SER A 259 -2.23 -20.19 -0.75
C SER A 259 -1.71 -18.97 0.05
N PRO A 260 -0.39 -18.80 0.20
CA PRO A 260 0.18 -17.60 0.83
C PRO A 260 -0.31 -16.28 0.21
N ALA A 261 -0.47 -16.25 -1.11
CA ALA A 261 -1.01 -15.09 -1.81
C ALA A 261 -2.49 -14.82 -1.47
N ALA A 262 -3.30 -15.87 -1.30
CA ALA A 262 -4.68 -15.74 -0.84
C ALA A 262 -4.78 -15.20 0.59
N ARG A 263 -3.89 -15.66 1.47
CA ARG A 263 -3.76 -15.12 2.84
C ARG A 263 -3.34 -13.65 2.83
N LEU A 264 -2.50 -13.24 1.88
CA LEU A 264 -2.11 -11.85 1.68
C LEU A 264 -3.24 -10.99 1.10
N ALA A 265 -4.04 -11.53 0.19
CA ALA A 265 -5.26 -10.88 -0.32
C ALA A 265 -6.27 -10.67 0.81
N ALA A 266 -6.47 -11.68 1.66
CA ALA A 266 -7.30 -11.59 2.86
C ALA A 266 -6.81 -10.50 3.83
N LEU A 267 -5.50 -10.42 4.08
CA LEU A 267 -4.90 -9.36 4.89
C LEU A 267 -5.12 -7.98 4.27
N THR A 268 -5.01 -7.86 2.95
CA THR A 268 -5.26 -6.62 2.20
C THR A 268 -6.72 -6.17 2.34
N ILE A 269 -7.67 -7.07 2.14
CA ILE A 269 -9.11 -6.80 2.32
C ILE A 269 -9.38 -6.36 3.76
N ALA A 270 -8.84 -7.07 4.75
CA ALA A 270 -9.00 -6.72 6.16
C ALA A 270 -8.43 -5.35 6.51
N ALA A 271 -7.32 -4.96 5.90
CA ALA A 271 -6.71 -3.65 6.11
C ALA A 271 -7.59 -2.53 5.54
N TRP A 272 -8.21 -2.77 4.38
CA TRP A 272 -9.08 -1.80 3.69
C TRP A 272 -10.52 -1.75 4.19
N CYS A 273 -10.96 -2.72 4.99
CA CYS A 273 -12.27 -2.72 5.64
C CYS A 273 -12.27 -1.91 6.94
N GLU A 274 -13.20 -0.96 7.05
CA GLU A 274 -13.38 -0.11 8.23
C GLU A 274 -14.18 -0.81 9.35
N PRO A 275 -13.84 -0.62 10.64
CA PRO A 275 -14.62 -1.09 11.76
C PRO A 275 -16.04 -0.52 11.71
N GLY A 276 -17.03 -1.41 11.58
CA GLY A 276 -18.43 -1.02 11.45
C GLY A 276 -18.92 -0.91 10.01
N GLU A 277 -18.02 -0.86 9.02
CA GLU A 277 -18.42 -1.03 7.63
C GLU A 277 -18.43 -2.51 7.26
N ALA A 278 -19.58 -2.96 6.75
CA ALA A 278 -19.76 -4.33 6.34
C ALA A 278 -19.04 -4.67 5.02
N ARG A 279 -18.50 -3.66 4.31
CA ARG A 279 -17.95 -3.78 2.96
C ARG A 279 -16.76 -2.82 2.79
N CYS A 280 -15.74 -3.24 2.07
CA CYS A 280 -14.67 -2.39 1.56
C CYS A 280 -14.57 -2.44 0.04
N ARG A 281 -13.92 -1.43 -0.53
CA ARG A 281 -13.56 -1.40 -1.95
C ARG A 281 -12.07 -1.57 -2.10
N ILE A 282 -11.68 -2.42 -3.03
CA ILE A 282 -10.27 -2.63 -3.40
C ILE A 282 -10.12 -2.56 -4.90
N ASP A 283 -8.96 -2.09 -5.35
CA ASP A 283 -8.58 -2.19 -6.76
C ASP A 283 -8.04 -3.61 -7.04
N PRO A 284 -8.66 -4.38 -7.94
CA PRO A 284 -8.24 -5.75 -8.23
C PRO A 284 -6.81 -5.85 -8.77
N GLU A 285 -6.38 -4.89 -9.61
CA GLU A 285 -5.06 -4.92 -10.23
C GLU A 285 -3.95 -4.64 -9.21
N SER A 286 -4.10 -3.59 -8.39
CA SER A 286 -3.18 -3.28 -7.29
C SER A 286 -3.13 -4.39 -6.23
N THR A 287 -4.29 -4.96 -5.89
CA THR A 287 -4.35 -6.06 -4.90
C THR A 287 -3.64 -7.30 -5.42
N ALA A 288 -3.88 -7.68 -6.67
CA ALA A 288 -3.24 -8.84 -7.29
C ALA A 288 -1.72 -8.69 -7.31
N ARG A 289 -1.21 -7.52 -7.74
CA ARG A 289 0.23 -7.22 -7.73
C ARG A 289 0.82 -7.27 -6.33
N SER A 290 0.16 -6.64 -5.37
CA SER A 290 0.61 -6.68 -3.96
C SER A 290 0.73 -8.12 -3.45
N CYS A 291 -0.12 -9.02 -3.95
CA CYS A 291 -0.12 -10.44 -3.61
C CYS A 291 0.82 -11.31 -4.46
N GLY A 292 1.49 -10.74 -5.48
CA GLY A 292 2.34 -11.50 -6.42
C GLY A 292 1.54 -12.43 -7.33
N GLN A 293 0.35 -12.00 -7.74
CA GLN A 293 -0.58 -12.79 -8.55
C GLN A 293 -1.15 -11.98 -9.73
N SER A 294 -1.70 -12.66 -10.72
CA SER A 294 -2.51 -12.01 -11.75
C SER A 294 -3.90 -11.61 -11.21
N THR A 295 -4.57 -10.68 -11.89
CA THR A 295 -5.95 -10.32 -11.53
C THR A 295 -6.93 -11.49 -11.65
N GLU A 296 -6.70 -12.40 -12.60
CA GLU A 296 -7.51 -13.61 -12.77
C GLU A 296 -7.34 -14.56 -11.57
N ASP A 297 -6.09 -14.79 -11.14
CA ASP A 297 -5.79 -15.60 -9.96
C ASP A 297 -6.39 -14.99 -8.69
N LEU A 298 -6.40 -13.65 -8.58
CA LEU A 298 -7.06 -12.96 -7.46
C LEU A 298 -8.56 -13.23 -7.46
N LEU A 299 -9.25 -13.18 -8.61
CA LEU A 299 -10.69 -13.47 -8.69
C LEU A 299 -11.00 -14.93 -8.34
N HIS A 300 -10.16 -15.87 -8.78
CA HIS A 300 -10.27 -17.28 -8.38
C HIS A 300 -10.09 -17.44 -6.87
N THR A 301 -9.09 -16.75 -6.32
CA THR A 301 -8.81 -16.70 -4.88
C THR A 301 -9.99 -16.14 -4.07
N LEU A 302 -10.62 -15.06 -4.53
CA LEU A 302 -11.81 -14.49 -3.89
C LEU A 302 -13.01 -15.46 -3.92
N THR A 303 -13.16 -16.19 -5.02
CA THR A 303 -14.18 -17.24 -5.16
C THR A 303 -13.94 -18.37 -4.15
N ALA A 304 -12.69 -18.83 -4.00
CA ALA A 304 -12.32 -19.84 -3.01
C ALA A 304 -12.55 -19.35 -1.57
N MET A 305 -12.19 -18.10 -1.25
CA MET A 305 -12.43 -17.51 0.07
C MET A 305 -13.92 -17.30 0.38
N HIS A 306 -14.73 -17.06 -0.65
CA HIS A 306 -16.19 -17.04 -0.53
C HIS A 306 -16.74 -18.43 -0.21
N ALA A 307 -16.27 -19.46 -0.91
CA ALA A 307 -16.64 -20.86 -0.65
C ALA A 307 -16.23 -21.32 0.77
N SER A 308 -15.06 -20.90 1.27
CA SER A 308 -14.61 -21.19 2.63
C SER A 308 -15.27 -20.31 3.71
N ARG A 309 -16.21 -19.44 3.32
CA ARG A 309 -16.94 -18.52 4.20
C ARG A 309 -16.06 -17.51 4.94
N TRP A 310 -14.83 -17.29 4.49
CA TRP A 310 -14.03 -16.17 5.00
C TRP A 310 -14.57 -14.85 4.44
N LEU A 311 -14.92 -14.84 3.16
CA LEU A 311 -15.57 -13.72 2.47
C LEU A 311 -17.08 -13.98 2.40
N ARG A 312 -17.90 -13.06 2.92
CA ARG A 312 -19.37 -13.16 2.85
C ARG A 312 -19.89 -12.87 1.45
N HIS A 313 -19.27 -11.91 0.76
CA HIS A 313 -19.69 -11.47 -0.56
C HIS A 313 -18.55 -10.71 -1.24
N PHE A 314 -18.46 -10.86 -2.56
CA PHE A 314 -17.72 -9.94 -3.40
C PHE A 314 -18.41 -9.74 -4.74
N GLU A 315 -18.28 -8.54 -5.30
CA GLU A 315 -18.77 -8.21 -6.63
C GLU A 315 -17.82 -7.22 -7.31
N GLN A 316 -17.79 -7.25 -8.63
CA GLN A 316 -17.11 -6.23 -9.42
C GLN A 316 -18.09 -5.10 -9.74
N GLU A 317 -17.74 -3.88 -9.33
CA GLU A 317 -18.53 -2.68 -9.62
C GLU A 317 -18.28 -2.21 -11.07
N PRO A 318 -19.22 -1.48 -11.71
CA PRO A 318 -19.06 -0.98 -13.08
C PRO A 318 -17.83 -0.07 -13.28
N CYS A 319 -17.32 0.52 -12.20
CA CYS A 319 -16.10 1.32 -12.20
C CYS A 319 -14.80 0.48 -12.23
N GLY A 320 -14.91 -0.85 -12.23
CA GLY A 320 -13.79 -1.79 -12.25
C GLY A 320 -13.24 -2.17 -10.86
N LEU A 321 -13.74 -1.57 -9.79
CA LEU A 321 -13.35 -1.92 -8.41
C LEU A 321 -14.05 -3.19 -7.93
N LEU A 322 -13.45 -3.86 -6.94
CA LEU A 322 -14.09 -4.96 -6.23
C LEU A 322 -14.67 -4.45 -4.92
N ARG A 323 -15.95 -4.72 -4.71
CA ARG A 323 -16.60 -4.54 -3.42
C ARG A 323 -16.53 -5.86 -2.67
N CYS A 324 -15.85 -5.89 -1.53
CA CYS A 324 -15.61 -7.09 -0.73
C CYS A 324 -16.24 -6.95 0.66
N ALA A 325 -16.76 -8.04 1.20
CA ALA A 325 -17.40 -8.07 2.52
C ALA A 325 -16.89 -9.28 3.32
N PRO A 326 -15.91 -9.12 4.24
CA PRO A 326 -15.44 -10.23 5.05
C PRO A 326 -16.51 -10.66 6.08
N ASN A 327 -16.50 -11.95 6.45
CA ASN A 327 -17.44 -12.48 7.45
C ASN A 327 -17.08 -12.06 8.88
N GLN A 328 -15.82 -11.72 9.14
CA GLN A 328 -15.36 -11.27 10.45
C GLN A 328 -15.04 -9.76 10.43
N PRO A 329 -15.74 -8.93 11.22
CA PRO A 329 -15.47 -7.49 11.28
C PRO A 329 -14.28 -7.10 12.19
N ARG A 330 -13.61 -8.06 12.84
CA ARG A 330 -12.53 -7.78 13.83
C ARG A 330 -11.16 -8.28 13.39
N LEU A 331 -10.85 -8.06 12.12
CA LEU A 331 -9.68 -8.65 11.48
C LEU A 331 -8.36 -7.93 11.80
N LEU A 332 -8.40 -6.62 12.13
CA LEU A 332 -7.21 -5.83 12.45
C LEU A 332 -7.45 -4.73 13.47
#